data_AF-A0A372LT18-F1
#
_entry.id   AF-A0A372LT18-F1
#
_cell.length_a   1.000
_cell.length_b   1.000
_cell.length_c   1.000
_cell.angle_alpha   90.00
_cell.angle_beta   90.00
_cell.angle_gamma   90.00
#
_symmetry.space_group_name_H-M   'P 1'
#
loop_
_entity.id
_entity.type
_entity.pdbx_description
1 polymer ?
#
loop_
_entity_poly.entity_id
_entity_poly.type
_entity_poly.pdbx_seq_one_letter_code
_entity_poly.pdbx_strand_id
1 'polypeptide(L)'
;MKISSISFIDPPIYHEFPAIYEDLGLPELSSFIQQRFEFAYAIGKEERTGHGSIRYYKKEGNFKVNISDKLTGVGPIRLQKLKHLLLEEAKNDFIENIESETEKRKVYHTEFRRPGKNAE
;
A
#
# COMPACT_ATOMS: atom_id res chain seq x y z
N MET A 1 14.73 -13.49 10.28
CA MET A 1 14.32 -12.84 9.02
C MET A 1 14.68 -11.38 9.15
N LYS A 2 15.33 -10.83 8.14
CA LYS A 2 15.86 -9.47 8.13
C LYS A 2 15.57 -8.87 6.76
N ILE A 3 15.28 -7.56 6.73
CA ILE A 3 15.21 -6.79 5.49
C ILE A 3 16.63 -6.36 5.13
N SER A 4 17.04 -6.64 3.91
CA SER A 4 18.35 -6.26 3.39
C SER A 4 18.29 -4.92 2.68
N SER A 5 17.20 -4.64 1.97
CA SER A 5 16.97 -3.39 1.24
C SER A 5 15.49 -3.15 0.99
N ILE A 6 15.14 -1.88 0.79
CA ILE A 6 13.85 -1.40 0.31
C ILE A 6 14.12 -0.26 -0.68
N SER A 7 13.43 -0.25 -1.81
CA SER A 7 13.51 0.82 -2.81
C SER A 7 12.12 1.13 -3.35
N PHE A 8 11.70 2.39 -3.30
CA PHE A 8 10.48 2.82 -3.97
C PHE A 8 10.67 2.84 -5.49
N ILE A 9 9.73 2.24 -6.21
CA ILE A 9 9.83 2.04 -7.67
C ILE A 9 8.95 3.00 -8.46
N ASP A 10 8.01 3.69 -7.80
CA ASP A 10 7.15 4.69 -8.41
C ASP A 10 6.87 5.85 -7.45
N PRO A 11 6.46 7.01 -7.95
CA PRO A 11 5.92 8.11 -7.15
C PRO A 11 4.65 7.75 -6.36
N PRO A 12 4.33 8.48 -5.28
CA PRO A 12 3.08 8.30 -4.54
C PRO A 12 1.83 8.59 -5.39
N ILE A 13 0.82 7.74 -5.25
CA ILE A 13 -0.48 7.83 -5.93
C ILE A 13 -1.57 8.11 -4.90
N TYR A 14 -2.38 9.13 -5.16
CA TYR A 14 -3.47 9.59 -4.31
C TYR A 14 -4.78 8.97 -4.81
N HIS A 15 -5.32 8.01 -4.06
CA HIS A 15 -6.62 7.41 -4.34
C HIS A 15 -7.70 8.17 -3.56
N GLU A 16 -8.59 8.82 -4.29
CA GLU A 16 -9.70 9.60 -3.73
C GLU A 16 -11.01 8.84 -3.95
N PHE A 17 -11.71 8.56 -2.84
CA PHE A 17 -13.05 7.99 -2.85
C PHE A 17 -14.10 9.08 -2.60
N PRO A 18 -15.31 8.92 -3.16
CA PRO A 18 -16.43 9.80 -2.86
C PRO A 18 -16.74 9.82 -1.36
N ALA A 19 -17.05 11.00 -0.82
CA ALA A 19 -17.31 11.19 0.60
C ALA A 19 -18.38 10.24 1.17
N ILE A 20 -19.37 9.87 0.35
CA ILE A 20 -20.43 8.91 0.72
C ILE A 20 -19.90 7.54 1.16
N TYR A 21 -18.69 7.15 0.75
CA TYR A 21 -18.07 5.87 1.12
C TYR A 21 -17.15 5.97 2.34
N GLU A 22 -16.60 7.16 2.62
CA GLU A 22 -15.67 7.40 3.73
C GLU A 22 -16.33 7.14 5.08
N ASP A 23 -17.63 7.39 5.22
CA ASP A 23 -18.37 7.29 6.49
C ASP A 23 -19.01 5.92 6.74
N LEU A 24 -18.80 4.96 5.83
CA LEU A 24 -19.39 3.62 5.96
C LEU A 24 -18.62 2.70 6.91
N GLY A 25 -17.49 3.15 7.47
CA GLY A 25 -16.62 2.33 8.31
C GLY A 25 -15.98 1.17 7.55
N LEU A 26 -15.84 1.29 6.22
CA LEU A 26 -15.22 0.31 5.34
C LEU A 26 -13.81 0.80 4.96
N PRO A 27 -12.74 0.24 5.57
CA PRO A 27 -11.36 0.68 5.30
C PRO A 27 -10.95 0.49 3.83
N GLU A 28 -11.62 -0.42 3.12
CA GLU A 28 -11.40 -0.68 1.70
C GLU A 28 -11.93 0.43 0.79
N LEU A 29 -12.87 1.24 1.28
CA LEU A 29 -13.52 2.33 0.54
C LEU A 29 -13.17 3.71 1.10
N SER A 30 -12.02 3.80 1.77
CA SER A 30 -11.49 5.06 2.29
C SER A 30 -10.34 5.55 1.41
N SER A 31 -10.20 6.86 1.28
CA SER A 31 -9.14 7.50 0.51
C SER A 31 -7.78 7.20 1.13
N PHE A 32 -6.82 6.84 0.28
CA PHE A 32 -5.46 6.51 0.72
C PHE A 32 -4.41 7.01 -0.27
N ILE A 33 -3.21 7.23 0.24
CA ILE A 33 -2.01 7.42 -0.59
C ILE A 33 -1.29 6.09 -0.66
N GLN A 34 -0.84 5.68 -1.84
CA GLN A 34 -0.12 4.43 -2.06
C GLN A 34 1.20 4.69 -2.77
N GLN A 35 2.27 4.00 -2.35
CA GLN A 35 3.51 3.93 -3.12
C GLN A 35 3.99 2.48 -3.19
N ARG A 36 4.48 2.07 -4.37
CA ARG A 36 5.02 0.72 -4.61
C ARG A 36 6.51 0.70 -4.33
N PHE A 37 6.98 -0.42 -3.82
CA PHE A 37 8.39 -0.65 -3.55
C PHE A 37 8.79 -2.10 -3.86
N GLU A 38 10.06 -2.29 -4.14
CA GLU A 38 10.73 -3.59 -4.10
C GLU A 38 11.50 -3.72 -2.79
N PHE A 39 11.67 -4.96 -2.31
CA PHE A 39 12.43 -5.24 -1.09
C PHE A 39 13.19 -6.55 -1.22
N ALA A 40 14.33 -6.62 -0.54
CA ALA A 40 15.09 -7.85 -0.35
C ALA A 40 15.01 -8.31 1.11
N TYR A 41 14.89 -9.61 1.33
CA TYR A 41 14.78 -10.20 2.65
C TYR A 41 15.48 -11.56 2.74
N ALA A 42 16.05 -11.83 3.92
CA ALA A 42 16.74 -13.08 4.21
C ALA A 42 15.89 -14.06 5.04
N ILE A 43 15.76 -15.31 4.58
CA ILE A 43 15.21 -16.44 5.33
C ILE A 43 16.27 -17.54 5.44
N GLY A 44 16.78 -17.73 6.65
CA GLY A 44 17.89 -18.67 6.87
C GLY A 44 19.16 -18.14 6.21
N LYS A 45 19.69 -18.89 5.23
CA LYS A 45 20.86 -18.51 4.42
C LYS A 45 20.49 -17.99 3.03
N GLU A 46 19.21 -18.01 2.67
CA GLU A 46 18.74 -17.57 1.36
C GLU A 46 18.28 -16.13 1.40
N GLU A 47 18.71 -15.34 0.43
CA GLU A 47 18.18 -14.02 0.14
C GLU A 47 17.17 -14.10 -0.99
N ARG A 48 16.07 -13.35 -0.85
CA ARG A 48 14.97 -13.32 -1.80
C ARG A 48 14.48 -11.90 -1.96
N THR A 49 13.88 -11.62 -3.10
CA THR A 49 13.24 -10.34 -3.39
C THR A 49 11.73 -10.48 -3.41
N GLY A 50 11.04 -9.36 -3.28
CA GLY A 50 9.59 -9.27 -3.44
C GLY A 50 9.14 -7.84 -3.66
N HIS A 51 7.87 -7.70 -4.03
CA HIS A 51 7.24 -6.42 -4.29
C HIS A 51 6.11 -6.18 -3.30
N GLY A 52 5.99 -4.92 -2.90
CA GLY A 52 4.98 -4.47 -1.98
C GLY A 52 4.48 -3.07 -2.31
N SER A 53 3.52 -2.65 -1.52
CA SER A 53 3.07 -1.27 -1.46
C SER A 53 2.81 -0.88 -0.02
N ILE A 54 3.09 0.37 0.29
CA ILE A 54 2.69 1.01 1.54
C ILE A 54 1.50 1.92 1.23
N ARG A 55 0.51 1.91 2.14
CA ARG A 55 -0.67 2.77 2.08
C ARG A 55 -0.76 3.62 3.33
N TYR A 56 -1.13 4.88 3.18
CA TYR A 56 -1.53 5.77 4.26
C TYR A 56 -3.00 6.15 4.09
N TYR A 57 -3.83 5.79 5.05
CA TYR A 57 -5.26 6.15 5.07
C TYR A 57 -5.44 7.44 5.85
N LYS A 58 -5.76 8.53 5.14
CA LYS A 58 -5.76 9.88 5.73
C LYS A 58 -6.75 10.02 6.89
N LYS A 59 -7.92 9.41 6.76
CA LYS A 59 -9.00 9.53 7.75
C LYS A 59 -8.69 8.79 9.05
N GLU A 60 -8.12 7.59 8.93
CA GLU A 60 -7.78 6.74 10.09
C GLU A 60 -6.39 7.07 10.68
N GLY A 61 -5.54 7.78 9.92
CA GLY A 61 -4.18 8.09 10.35
C GLY A 61 -3.25 6.88 10.43
N ASN A 62 -3.60 5.76 9.78
CA ASN A 62 -2.85 4.51 9.85
C ASN A 62 -2.10 4.18 8.56
N PHE A 63 -1.11 3.30 8.70
CA PHE A 63 -0.28 2.81 7.61
C PHE A 63 -0.44 1.30 7.45
N LYS A 64 -0.40 0.82 6.21
CA LYS A 64 -0.51 -0.62 5.92
C LYS A 64 0.44 -1.02 4.80
N VAL A 65 1.13 -2.13 5.00
CA VAL A 65 1.92 -2.79 3.96
C VAL A 65 1.14 -3.95 3.34
N ASN A 66 1.07 -3.94 2.02
CA ASN A 66 0.54 -5.03 1.21
C ASN A 66 1.68 -5.62 0.37
N ILE A 67 1.85 -6.93 0.45
CA ILE A 67 2.83 -7.67 -0.37
C ILE A 67 2.05 -8.23 -1.55
N SER A 68 2.50 -7.90 -2.77
CA SER A 68 1.83 -8.31 -4.01
C SER A 68 2.16 -9.76 -4.37
N ASP A 69 3.36 -10.22 -4.01
CA ASP A 69 3.87 -11.53 -4.37
C ASP A 69 3.46 -12.63 -3.40
N LYS A 70 3.21 -13.82 -3.94
CA LYS A 70 3.08 -15.04 -3.14
C LYS A 70 4.48 -15.52 -2.73
N LEU A 71 4.90 -15.18 -1.51
CA LEU A 71 6.21 -15.56 -1.00
C LEU A 71 6.25 -17.05 -0.60
N THR A 72 6.86 -17.88 -1.43
CA THR A 72 7.01 -19.33 -1.17
C THR A 72 7.78 -19.58 0.14
N GLY A 73 7.31 -20.52 0.97
CA GLY A 73 7.96 -20.82 2.26
C GLY A 73 7.76 -19.78 3.37
N VAL A 74 6.95 -18.74 3.13
CA VAL A 74 6.57 -17.74 4.14
C VAL A 74 5.14 -18.02 4.62
N GLY A 75 5.02 -18.66 5.78
CA GLY A 75 3.72 -18.88 6.42
C GLY A 75 3.09 -17.60 6.99
N PRO A 76 1.81 -17.63 7.40
CA PRO A 76 1.06 -16.44 7.83
C PRO A 76 1.72 -15.62 8.94
N ILE A 77 2.28 -16.28 9.96
CA ILE A 77 2.96 -15.61 11.08
C ILE A 77 4.22 -14.87 10.60
N ARG A 78 5.02 -15.52 9.74
CA ARG A 78 6.22 -14.91 9.16
C ARG A 78 5.86 -13.76 8.23
N LEU A 79 4.75 -13.90 7.49
CA LEU A 79 4.24 -12.85 6.62
C LEU A 79 3.81 -11.61 7.41
N GLN A 80 3.12 -11.78 8.54
CA GLN A 80 2.78 -10.66 9.43
C GLN A 80 4.02 -9.97 9.97
N LYS A 81 5.01 -10.75 10.42
CA LYS A 81 6.30 -10.20 10.88
C LYS A 81 7.03 -9.44 9.76
N LEU A 82 6.99 -9.95 8.53
CA LEU A 82 7.59 -9.29 7.37
C LEU A 82 6.92 -7.95 7.10
N LYS A 83 5.58 -7.90 7.07
CA LYS A 83 4.82 -6.67 6.86
C LYS A 83 5.13 -5.62 7.92
N HIS A 84 5.27 -6.03 9.18
CA HIS A 84 5.64 -5.11 10.26
C HIS A 84 7.05 -4.54 10.08
N LEU A 85 8.04 -5.39 9.78
CA LEU A 85 9.40 -4.92 9.51
C LEU A 85 9.47 -3.97 8.30
N LEU A 86 8.80 -4.32 7.21
CA LEU A 86 8.72 -3.46 6.02
C LEU A 86 8.05 -2.12 6.33
N LEU A 87 7.03 -2.11 7.20
CA LEU A 87 6.36 -0.89 7.58
C LEU A 87 7.31 0.04 8.36
N GLU A 88 8.03 -0.47 9.35
CA GLU A 88 8.96 0.32 10.15
C GLU A 88 10.07 0.94 9.29
N GLU A 89 10.64 0.16 8.37
CA GLU A 89 11.73 0.62 7.49
C GLU A 89 11.23 1.60 6.41
N ALA A 90 10.08 1.34 5.77
CA ALA A 90 9.63 2.14 4.63
C ALA A 90 8.86 3.41 5.01
N LYS A 91 8.37 3.53 6.26
CA LYS A 91 7.41 4.57 6.62
C LYS A 91 7.98 5.99 6.51
N ASN A 92 9.19 6.23 6.99
CA ASN A 92 9.75 7.59 7.02
C ASN A 92 10.01 8.09 5.60
N ASP A 93 10.70 7.29 4.79
CA ASP A 93 10.97 7.57 3.38
C ASP A 93 9.66 7.75 2.58
N PHE A 94 8.62 6.98 2.90
CA PHE A 94 7.30 7.17 2.29
C PHE A 94 6.69 8.53 2.62
N ILE A 95 6.78 8.97 3.88
CA ILE A 95 6.27 10.29 4.29
C ILE A 95 7.06 11.39 3.57
N GLU A 96 8.38 11.29 3.52
CA GLU A 96 9.24 12.24 2.81
C GLU A 96 8.89 12.30 1.31
N ASN A 97 8.66 11.16 0.67
CA ASN A 97 8.21 11.10 -0.72
C ASN A 97 6.85 11.77 -0.93
N ILE A 98 5.92 11.64 0.03
CA ILE A 98 4.62 12.32 -0.05
C ILE A 98 4.77 13.83 0.04
N GLU A 99 5.63 14.31 0.95
CA GLU A 99 5.84 15.73 1.22
C GLU A 99 6.63 16.44 0.12
N SER A 100 7.59 15.75 -0.49
CA SER A 100 8.42 16.26 -1.58
C SER A 100 7.73 16.22 -2.95
N GLU A 101 6.67 15.43 -3.12
CA GLU A 101 5.96 15.31 -4.40
C GLU A 101 5.21 16.59 -4.77
N THR A 102 5.68 17.25 -5.82
CA THR A 102 5.07 18.47 -6.37
C THR A 102 3.85 18.18 -7.25
N GLU A 103 3.83 17.05 -7.96
CA GLU A 103 2.73 16.68 -8.86
C GLU A 103 1.95 15.48 -8.34
N LYS A 104 0.79 15.74 -7.74
CA LYS A 104 -0.05 14.70 -7.17
C LYS A 104 -0.72 13.88 -8.26
N ARG A 105 -0.23 12.66 -8.49
CA ARG A 105 -0.89 11.64 -9.32
C ARG A 105 -2.16 11.17 -8.63
N LYS A 106 -3.32 11.59 -9.12
CA LYS A 106 -4.63 11.27 -8.53
C LYS A 106 -5.38 10.21 -9.31
N VAL A 107 -6.02 9.29 -8.57
CA VAL A 107 -6.97 8.30 -9.07
C VAL A 107 -8.29 8.54 -8.36
N TYR A 108 -9.31 8.89 -9.13
CA TYR A 108 -10.68 9.06 -8.62
C TYR A 108 -11.43 7.74 -8.78
N HIS A 109 -11.95 7.22 -7.67
CA HIS A 109 -12.88 6.09 -7.71
C HIS A 109 -14.29 6.65 -7.90
N THR A 110 -15.03 6.18 -8.91
CA THR A 110 -16.40 6.67 -9.16
C THR A 110 -17.42 5.89 -8.35
N GLU A 111 -18.65 6.40 -8.24
CA GLU A 111 -19.73 5.69 -7.58
C GLU A 111 -19.90 4.28 -8.17
N PHE A 112 -19.94 3.28 -7.29
CA PHE A 112 -20.32 1.91 -7.64
C PHE A 112 -21.84 1.82 -7.85
N ARG A 113 -22.44 2.72 -8.63
CA ARG A 113 -23.82 2.52 -9.09
C ARG A 113 -23.79 1.42 -10.15
N ARG A 114 -24.69 0.43 -10.03
CA ARG A 114 -25.02 -0.40 -11.19
C ARG A 114 -25.45 0.56 -12.31
N PRO A 115 -24.95 0.44 -13.54
CA PRO A 115 -25.55 1.15 -14.65
C PRO A 115 -27.05 0.81 -14.60
N GLY A 116 -27.88 1.86 -14.49
CA GLY A 116 -29.32 1.68 -14.54
C GLY A 116 -29.67 0.90 -15.79
N LYS A 117 -30.67 0.04 -15.72
CA LYS A 117 -31.19 -0.79 -16.82
C LYS A 117 -31.73 -0.01 -18.05
N ASN A 118 -31.33 1.26 -18.22
CA ASN A 118 -31.75 2.18 -19.27
C ASN A 118 -30.54 2.79 -19.99
N ALA A 119 -29.48 2.00 -20.21
CA ALA A 119 -28.60 2.26 -21.34
C ALA A 119 -29.24 1.57 -22.55
N GLU A 120 -30.20 2.27 -23.16
CA GLU A 120 -30.69 2.00 -24.52
C GLU A 120 -29.64 2.44 -25.54
#